data_AF-A0A0Q6TE47-F1
#
_entry.id   AF-A0A0Q6TE47-F1
#
_cell.length_a   1.000
_cell.length_b   1.000
_cell.length_c   1.000
_cell.angle_alpha   90.00
_cell.angle_beta   90.00
_cell.angle_gamma   90.00
#
_symmetry.space_group_name_H-M   'P 1'
#
loop_
_entity.id
_entity.type
_entity.pdbx_description
1 polymer ?
#
loop_
_entity_poly.entity_id
_entity_poly.type
_entity_poly.pdbx_seq_one_letter_code
_entity_poly.pdbx_strand_id
1 'polypeptide(L)'
;MTRVNEAHSHSSLPTLDPAGNQPSTSRPPRASRSKGGSALAAPGAPGTSAPKSSAGAGNRVRIATTRIFDDLSASVKVAELPAQAEGAHPGSPRKSAELVGVVTTTLEKMKQGDVQSRLPGAHADRLTTGHWMSDSHFHPTNYTQQGMVPRQMLEMMDQVGIHRSVMSPIPTDVMPCGDHGDHNHIPAESYYVPAQFANIKPQELTAEVEQTIKGSAHLMLNQQVDADTALFMNISRLSHAERDRLDPMVTGLHLGSPLSPQALLFKLATHPGMFTGVGEVTIHKELVQSQYEGARQANLTDNVQSFKNLVATAGVVGMPVVLHCDVDSTANQRANGVGQPEHLDNLKQLFASPETRDTTIIWAHCGGVGRFVQKPVDHANNLRAILSNPEMKHINIDISWSRVARQIVLKTDAEGKEVPDHESVQAWAQLINDHPDRFLFGSDALNPQEKATWEETGVLYQPLLDKLTPEARIAVKTGNYERLLVDARPKVRAFEQHVLTPEFVEQRLRASGDSRVNAGPHIDPGALRAARDAAYAGAGVDVNGKRLAAAPRPKETPAQVKAHLEKIKAQQDARVAALTATDKKSRPSRLRRMFGAT
;
A
#
# COMPACT_ATOMS: atom_id res chain seq x y z
N MET A 1 17.49 49.06 4.45
CA MET A 1 16.58 49.01 3.28
C MET A 1 17.37 48.49 2.08
N THR A 2 16.70 47.73 1.21
CA THR A 2 16.92 47.63 -0.26
C THR A 2 18.34 47.55 -0.85
N ARG A 3 18.70 46.32 -1.26
CA ARG A 3 19.55 45.92 -2.41
C ARG A 3 21.07 46.16 -2.40
N VAL A 4 21.73 45.16 -2.98
CA VAL A 4 23.15 45.05 -3.37
C VAL A 4 23.18 44.84 -4.88
N ASN A 5 24.22 45.30 -5.58
CA ASN A 5 24.72 44.68 -6.82
C ASN A 5 26.13 45.21 -7.17
N GLU A 6 26.90 44.38 -7.91
CA GLU A 6 28.12 44.74 -8.68
C GLU A 6 29.38 45.18 -7.90
N ALA A 7 30.62 44.90 -8.34
CA ALA A 7 31.15 44.00 -9.39
C ALA A 7 32.69 43.81 -9.27
N HIS A 8 33.29 43.08 -10.25
CA HIS A 8 34.70 43.15 -10.71
C HIS A 8 35.81 42.37 -9.95
N SER A 9 36.91 41.88 -10.57
CA SER A 9 37.22 41.58 -12.01
C SER A 9 38.64 40.96 -12.25
N HIS A 10 38.87 40.37 -13.44
CA HIS A 10 40.16 40.23 -14.20
C HIS A 10 41.30 39.34 -13.62
N SER A 11 42.24 38.77 -14.41
CA SER A 11 42.39 38.41 -15.86
C SER A 11 43.55 37.37 -15.97
N SER A 12 44.10 36.83 -17.08
CA SER A 12 44.17 37.08 -18.55
C SER A 12 44.19 35.68 -19.27
N LEU A 13 44.24 35.42 -20.59
CA LEU A 13 44.72 36.07 -21.85
C LEU A 13 46.26 36.21 -21.98
N PRO A 14 46.86 36.19 -23.21
CA PRO A 14 46.33 36.08 -24.58
C PRO A 14 46.71 34.71 -25.25
N THR A 15 46.64 34.37 -26.55
CA THR A 15 46.21 34.94 -27.88
C THR A 15 45.68 33.73 -28.74
N LEU A 16 45.48 33.64 -30.08
CA LEU A 16 45.70 34.44 -31.31
C LEU A 16 44.61 34.07 -32.38
N ASP A 17 44.75 34.49 -33.65
CA ASP A 17 43.72 34.55 -34.72
C ASP A 17 44.41 34.69 -36.13
N PRO A 18 43.77 34.92 -37.32
CA PRO A 18 42.34 34.84 -37.74
C PRO A 18 42.06 34.27 -39.18
N ALA A 19 40.75 34.22 -39.55
CA ALA A 19 40.12 34.71 -40.84
C ALA A 19 39.15 33.73 -41.57
N GLY A 20 37.96 34.20 -42.04
CA GLY A 20 37.09 33.33 -42.88
C GLY A 20 35.61 33.64 -43.28
N ASN A 21 35.11 34.89 -43.34
CA ASN A 21 33.82 35.29 -43.99
C ASN A 21 32.43 34.82 -43.44
N GLN A 22 31.37 35.47 -43.99
CA GLN A 22 29.92 35.49 -43.64
C GLN A 22 29.06 35.29 -44.96
N PRO A 23 27.69 35.30 -45.01
CA PRO A 23 26.68 35.79 -44.06
C PRO A 23 25.38 34.93 -43.87
N SER A 24 24.37 35.55 -43.23
CA SER A 24 23.04 35.05 -42.76
C SER A 24 21.94 34.74 -43.78
N THR A 25 20.85 34.06 -43.35
CA THR A 25 19.44 34.34 -43.77
C THR A 25 18.40 33.76 -42.80
N SER A 26 17.10 34.07 -42.97
CA SER A 26 16.05 33.88 -41.95
C SER A 26 14.72 33.24 -42.43
N ARG A 27 14.19 32.31 -41.62
CA ARG A 27 12.77 32.00 -41.28
C ARG A 27 11.63 32.34 -42.28
N PRO A 28 10.79 31.34 -42.66
CA PRO A 28 9.42 31.53 -43.14
C PRO A 28 8.32 31.15 -42.08
N PRO A 29 7.03 31.53 -42.27
CA PRO A 29 5.95 31.35 -41.28
C PRO A 29 4.91 30.25 -41.61
N ARG A 30 3.96 30.06 -40.68
CA ARG A 30 2.83 29.11 -40.70
C ARG A 30 1.59 29.71 -41.40
N ALA A 31 0.77 28.91 -42.09
CA ALA A 31 -0.46 29.36 -42.76
C ALA A 31 -1.71 28.60 -42.26
N SER A 32 -2.87 29.27 -42.33
CA SER A 32 -4.20 28.76 -41.92
C SER A 32 -5.19 28.74 -43.09
N ARG A 33 -6.30 28.00 -42.98
CA ARG A 33 -7.41 28.01 -43.95
C ARG A 33 -8.77 27.84 -43.27
N SER A 34 -9.79 28.52 -43.80
CA SER A 34 -11.18 28.43 -43.31
C SER A 34 -12.24 28.77 -44.38
N LYS A 35 -13.16 27.82 -44.60
CA LYS A 35 -14.59 27.93 -45.04
C LYS A 35 -15.05 28.82 -46.22
N GLY A 36 -15.93 28.23 -47.04
CA GLY A 36 -16.93 28.88 -47.93
C GLY A 36 -17.14 28.08 -49.23
N GLY A 37 -18.37 27.80 -49.73
CA GLY A 37 -19.73 27.95 -49.16
C GLY A 37 -20.84 27.68 -50.21
N SER A 38 -22.10 27.44 -49.77
CA SER A 38 -23.37 27.40 -50.57
C SER A 38 -23.60 26.24 -51.57
N ALA A 39 -24.83 25.83 -51.95
CA ALA A 39 -26.20 26.01 -51.38
C ALA A 39 -27.25 25.11 -52.13
N LEU A 40 -28.54 25.18 -51.72
CA LEU A 40 -29.78 24.66 -52.38
C LEU A 40 -30.05 23.13 -52.25
N ALA A 41 -31.29 22.62 -52.13
CA ALA A 41 -32.60 23.18 -51.77
C ALA A 41 -33.59 22.05 -51.36
N ALA A 42 -34.76 22.37 -50.78
CA ALA A 42 -35.87 21.45 -50.46
C ALA A 42 -37.19 21.95 -51.13
N PRO A 43 -38.27 21.14 -51.25
CA PRO A 43 -39.25 20.97 -50.14
C PRO A 43 -40.03 19.62 -50.13
N GLY A 44 -40.92 19.40 -49.14
CA GLY A 44 -42.01 18.39 -49.27
C GLY A 44 -42.64 17.83 -47.99
N ALA A 45 -43.82 18.34 -47.60
CA ALA A 45 -44.82 17.73 -46.70
C ALA A 45 -46.20 18.31 -47.09
N PRO A 46 -47.36 17.60 -46.96
CA PRO A 46 -47.93 17.25 -45.64
C PRO A 46 -48.77 15.94 -45.61
N GLY A 47 -49.42 15.64 -44.47
CA GLY A 47 -50.48 14.62 -44.40
C GLY A 47 -50.98 14.35 -42.97
N THR A 48 -52.27 14.60 -42.70
CA THR A 48 -52.91 14.41 -41.37
C THR A 48 -54.06 13.41 -41.43
N SER A 49 -54.16 12.50 -40.46
CA SER A 49 -55.46 11.98 -39.95
C SER A 49 -55.27 11.10 -38.71
N ALA A 50 -56.35 10.97 -37.92
CA ALA A 50 -56.51 9.97 -36.86
C ALA A 50 -57.85 9.26 -37.05
N PRO A 51 -57.99 8.02 -36.57
CA PRO A 51 -59.16 7.70 -35.76
C PRO A 51 -58.82 6.90 -34.47
N LYS A 52 -59.85 6.42 -33.77
CA LYS A 52 -59.82 5.97 -32.36
C LYS A 52 -59.74 4.46 -32.19
N SER A 53 -59.23 4.03 -31.02
CA SER A 53 -59.55 2.77 -30.28
C SER A 53 -59.29 1.42 -30.98
N SER A 54 -58.85 0.35 -30.30
CA SER A 54 -59.17 -0.08 -28.93
C SER A 54 -58.06 -0.99 -28.32
N ALA A 55 -58.36 -1.69 -27.22
CA ALA A 55 -57.39 -2.37 -26.34
C ALA A 55 -56.76 -3.66 -26.91
N GLY A 56 -55.53 -3.99 -26.48
CA GLY A 56 -54.97 -5.34 -26.62
C GLY A 56 -53.46 -5.51 -26.34
N ALA A 57 -53.14 -6.35 -25.36
CA ALA A 57 -51.89 -7.12 -25.16
C ALA A 57 -50.52 -6.41 -24.97
N GLY A 58 -49.66 -7.06 -24.17
CA GLY A 58 -48.24 -7.18 -24.53
C GLY A 58 -47.21 -6.22 -23.91
N ASN A 59 -47.40 -5.72 -22.68
CA ASN A 59 -46.39 -4.84 -22.05
C ASN A 59 -45.09 -5.59 -21.70
N ARG A 60 -44.12 -5.62 -22.64
CA ARG A 60 -42.78 -6.19 -22.46
C ARG A 60 -41.94 -5.34 -21.50
N VAL A 61 -42.06 -5.61 -20.20
CA VAL A 61 -41.13 -5.07 -19.20
C VAL A 61 -39.75 -5.69 -19.44
N ARG A 62 -38.85 -4.92 -20.07
CA ARG A 62 -37.41 -5.22 -20.06
C ARG A 62 -36.89 -4.94 -18.65
N ILE A 63 -36.83 -5.98 -17.81
CA ILE A 63 -36.11 -5.91 -16.54
C ILE A 63 -34.61 -5.87 -16.87
N ALA A 64 -34.05 -4.66 -16.89
CA ALA A 64 -32.61 -4.47 -17.00
C ALA A 64 -31.97 -4.81 -15.65
N THR A 65 -31.54 -6.05 -15.48
CA THR A 65 -30.69 -6.46 -14.36
C THR A 65 -29.27 -5.94 -14.59
N THR A 66 -29.02 -4.72 -14.14
CA THR A 66 -27.67 -4.15 -14.03
C THR A 66 -26.85 -5.00 -13.05
N ARG A 67 -26.09 -5.96 -13.58
CA ARG A 67 -24.89 -6.45 -12.91
C ARG A 67 -23.85 -5.35 -13.00
N ILE A 68 -23.32 -4.92 -11.86
CA ILE A 68 -22.26 -3.93 -11.77
C ILE A 68 -21.29 -4.46 -10.71
N PHE A 69 -19.99 -4.40 -10.99
CA PHE A 69 -18.89 -4.82 -10.11
C PHE A 69 -18.78 -6.34 -9.86
N ASP A 70 -18.60 -7.11 -10.93
CA ASP A 70 -17.75 -8.31 -10.90
C ASP A 70 -16.34 -7.88 -11.39
N ASP A 71 -15.28 -8.32 -10.71
CA ASP A 71 -14.00 -8.55 -11.40
C ASP A 71 -14.24 -9.69 -12.41
N LEU A 72 -13.78 -9.56 -13.65
CA LEU A 72 -14.14 -10.50 -14.71
C LEU A 72 -13.32 -11.81 -14.66
N SER A 73 -12.96 -12.27 -13.46
CA SER A 73 -12.64 -13.68 -13.23
C SER A 73 -13.90 -14.54 -13.48
N ALA A 74 -13.69 -15.78 -13.92
CA ALA A 74 -14.79 -16.69 -14.22
C ALA A 74 -15.04 -17.62 -13.04
N SER A 75 -15.65 -17.10 -11.96
CA SER A 75 -16.07 -17.89 -10.79
C SER A 75 -16.83 -19.16 -11.23
N VAL A 76 -16.33 -20.32 -10.82
CA VAL A 76 -16.88 -21.62 -11.21
C VAL A 76 -18.22 -21.85 -10.49
N LYS A 77 -19.30 -21.94 -11.27
CA LYS A 77 -20.65 -22.15 -10.72
C LYS A 77 -20.81 -23.48 -10.00
N VAL A 78 -20.96 -23.43 -8.69
CA VAL A 78 -21.66 -24.46 -7.91
C VAL A 78 -23.18 -24.20 -8.00
N ALA A 79 -24.00 -25.26 -8.00
CA ALA A 79 -25.43 -25.16 -8.28
C ALA A 79 -26.28 -24.77 -7.05
N GLU A 80 -27.27 -23.89 -7.26
CA GLU A 80 -28.23 -23.44 -6.24
C GLU A 80 -29.52 -24.29 -6.20
N LEU A 81 -30.23 -24.21 -5.07
CA LEU A 81 -31.65 -24.58 -4.93
C LEU A 81 -32.42 -23.41 -4.25
N PRO A 82 -33.75 -23.29 -4.46
CA PRO A 82 -34.40 -21.97 -4.54
C PRO A 82 -34.90 -21.36 -3.22
N ALA A 83 -35.15 -20.05 -3.27
CA ALA A 83 -35.53 -19.17 -2.16
C ALA A 83 -37.05 -19.05 -1.89
N GLN A 84 -37.40 -18.32 -0.83
CA GLN A 84 -38.70 -17.67 -0.62
C GLN A 84 -38.50 -16.18 -0.27
N ALA A 85 -39.56 -15.36 -0.38
CA ALA A 85 -39.46 -13.90 -0.46
C ALA A 85 -40.68 -13.17 0.14
N GLU A 86 -40.51 -11.89 0.50
CA GLU A 86 -41.50 -10.81 0.69
C GLU A 86 -40.74 -9.50 1.06
N GLY A 87 -41.18 -8.26 0.80
CA GLY A 87 -42.31 -7.74 0.02
C GLY A 87 -42.47 -6.19 0.13
N ALA A 88 -43.27 -5.59 -0.77
CA ALA A 88 -43.78 -4.19 -0.78
C ALA A 88 -42.92 -3.00 -1.28
N HIS A 89 -43.61 -1.90 -1.65
CA HIS A 89 -43.12 -0.69 -2.36
C HIS A 89 -43.67 0.63 -1.70
N PRO A 90 -43.83 1.80 -2.38
CA PRO A 90 -42.78 2.84 -2.53
C PRO A 90 -43.21 4.28 -2.09
N GLY A 91 -42.24 5.20 -1.96
CA GLY A 91 -42.53 6.65 -1.81
C GLY A 91 -41.28 7.54 -1.74
N SER A 92 -41.32 8.74 -2.33
CA SER A 92 -40.19 9.68 -2.51
C SER A 92 -40.71 11.12 -2.64
N PRO A 93 -39.94 12.22 -2.47
CA PRO A 93 -38.54 12.37 -2.03
C PRO A 93 -38.33 13.32 -0.82
N ARG A 94 -37.14 13.29 -0.17
CA ARG A 94 -36.23 14.46 0.06
C ARG A 94 -35.10 14.22 1.09
N LYS A 95 -33.87 14.47 0.64
CA LYS A 95 -32.71 15.05 1.36
C LYS A 95 -32.27 14.49 2.73
N SER A 96 -31.06 13.93 2.73
CA SER A 96 -30.02 14.24 3.74
C SER A 96 -30.22 13.75 5.19
N ALA A 97 -30.96 12.64 5.40
CA ALA A 97 -31.02 11.97 6.71
C ALA A 97 -30.68 10.46 6.66
N GLU A 98 -30.95 9.78 5.54
CA GLU A 98 -30.84 8.31 5.43
C GLU A 98 -29.42 7.76 5.68
N LEU A 99 -28.37 8.48 5.27
CA LEU A 99 -26.99 8.00 5.44
C LEU A 99 -26.61 7.83 6.93
N VAL A 100 -27.18 8.65 7.82
CA VAL A 100 -27.02 8.50 9.28
C VAL A 100 -27.97 7.42 9.81
N GLY A 101 -29.20 7.36 9.29
CA GLY A 101 -30.21 6.38 9.69
C GLY A 101 -29.80 4.93 9.40
N VAL A 102 -29.24 4.64 8.23
CA VAL A 102 -28.79 3.29 7.84
C VAL A 102 -27.63 2.84 8.71
N VAL A 103 -26.59 3.67 8.89
CA VAL A 103 -25.45 3.34 9.77
C VAL A 103 -25.91 3.06 11.20
N THR A 104 -26.82 3.88 11.73
CA THR A 104 -27.37 3.70 13.09
C THR A 104 -28.21 2.43 13.20
N THR A 105 -29.05 2.13 12.20
CA THR A 105 -29.94 0.95 12.21
C THR A 105 -29.15 -0.36 12.09
N THR A 106 -28.09 -0.39 11.30
CA THR A 106 -27.18 -1.55 11.22
C THR A 106 -26.45 -1.76 12.55
N LEU A 107 -25.95 -0.68 13.18
CA LEU A 107 -25.33 -0.75 14.51
C LEU A 107 -26.30 -1.22 15.61
N GLU A 108 -27.56 -0.79 15.59
CA GLU A 108 -28.58 -1.27 16.54
C GLU A 108 -28.92 -2.75 16.32
N LYS A 109 -29.06 -3.21 15.08
CA LYS A 109 -29.27 -4.65 14.77
C LYS A 109 -28.06 -5.50 15.18
N MET A 110 -26.83 -5.01 15.00
CA MET A 110 -25.61 -5.69 15.45
C MET A 110 -25.47 -5.78 16.98
N LYS A 111 -26.14 -4.91 17.77
CA LYS A 111 -26.22 -5.03 19.24
C LYS A 111 -27.21 -6.09 19.74
N GLN A 112 -28.16 -6.51 18.89
CA GLN A 112 -29.23 -7.45 19.25
C GLN A 112 -28.91 -8.91 18.85
N GLY A 113 -27.82 -9.13 18.10
CA GLY A 113 -27.19 -10.44 18.00
C GLY A 113 -26.36 -10.76 19.24
N ASP A 114 -26.39 -12.01 19.70
CA ASP A 114 -25.68 -12.47 20.90
C ASP A 114 -24.17 -12.66 20.64
N VAL A 115 -23.45 -11.53 20.50
CA VAL A 115 -21.99 -11.49 20.32
C VAL A 115 -21.28 -11.62 21.68
N GLN A 116 -21.67 -12.62 22.48
CA GLN A 116 -21.04 -12.90 23.78
C GLN A 116 -20.61 -14.37 23.99
N SER A 117 -20.64 -15.20 22.93
CA SER A 117 -20.01 -16.53 22.95
C SER A 117 -18.93 -16.68 21.87
N ARG A 118 -17.86 -17.41 22.21
CA ARG A 118 -16.71 -17.81 21.36
C ARG A 118 -15.76 -16.70 20.89
N LEU A 119 -14.84 -16.31 21.78
CA LEU A 119 -13.39 -16.34 21.47
C LEU A 119 -12.55 -16.41 22.77
N PRO A 120 -12.37 -17.60 23.37
CA PRO A 120 -11.47 -17.77 24.50
C PRO A 120 -10.00 -17.72 24.03
N GLY A 121 -9.37 -16.55 24.12
CA GLY A 121 -7.93 -16.39 23.94
C GLY A 121 -7.42 -16.59 22.51
N ALA A 122 -7.66 -15.61 21.62
CA ALA A 122 -7.14 -15.60 20.25
C ALA A 122 -5.61 -15.34 20.13
N HIS A 123 -4.81 -15.85 21.07
CA HIS A 123 -3.42 -16.21 20.81
C HIS A 123 -3.40 -17.67 20.35
N ALA A 124 -3.72 -17.88 19.07
CA ALA A 124 -3.50 -19.17 18.43
C ALA A 124 -2.01 -19.49 18.54
N ASP A 125 -1.67 -20.53 19.28
CA ASP A 125 -0.29 -20.95 19.46
C ASP A 125 0.32 -21.27 18.08
N ARG A 126 1.63 -21.02 17.89
CA ARG A 126 2.30 -21.02 16.58
C ARG A 126 2.26 -22.37 15.84
N LEU A 127 1.76 -23.41 16.51
CA LEU A 127 1.57 -24.76 15.98
C LEU A 127 0.09 -25.11 15.66
N THR A 128 -0.85 -24.20 15.88
CA THR A 128 -2.31 -24.45 15.80
C THR A 128 -3.02 -23.84 14.59
N THR A 129 -2.28 -23.26 13.64
CA THR A 129 -2.85 -22.51 12.50
C THR A 129 -3.58 -23.38 11.46
N GLY A 130 -3.36 -24.70 11.39
CA GLY A 130 -4.18 -25.62 10.58
C GLY A 130 -4.44 -25.17 9.14
N HIS A 131 -5.72 -24.94 8.79
CA HIS A 131 -6.11 -24.47 7.46
C HIS A 131 -5.80 -22.98 7.20
N TRP A 132 -5.62 -22.15 8.22
CA TRP A 132 -5.46 -20.70 8.08
C TRP A 132 -4.21 -20.29 7.28
N MET A 133 -4.29 -19.15 6.60
CA MET A 133 -3.19 -18.44 5.93
C MET A 133 -3.10 -17.00 6.46
N SER A 134 -1.98 -16.31 6.25
CA SER A 134 -1.84 -14.87 6.45
C SER A 134 -1.49 -14.24 5.11
N ASP A 135 -2.20 -13.16 4.75
CA ASP A 135 -2.23 -12.60 3.41
C ASP A 135 -1.31 -11.38 3.28
N SER A 136 -0.13 -11.57 2.69
CA SER A 136 0.85 -10.49 2.49
C SER A 136 0.51 -9.54 1.34
N HIS A 137 -0.60 -9.74 0.61
CA HIS A 137 -0.92 -8.98 -0.59
C HIS A 137 -2.44 -8.85 -0.78
N PHE A 138 -3.04 -7.76 -0.29
CA PHE A 138 -4.49 -7.54 -0.33
C PHE A 138 -4.86 -6.06 -0.53
N HIS A 139 -5.83 -5.82 -1.41
CA HIS A 139 -6.30 -4.48 -1.78
C HIS A 139 -7.74 -4.23 -1.27
N PRO A 140 -7.95 -3.48 -0.17
CA PRO A 140 -9.28 -3.23 0.39
C PRO A 140 -10.16 -2.31 -0.47
N THR A 141 -9.57 -1.53 -1.38
CA THR A 141 -10.25 -0.58 -2.28
C THR A 141 -9.93 -0.85 -3.74
N ASN A 142 -10.87 -0.52 -4.62
CA ASN A 142 -10.69 -0.52 -6.07
C ASN A 142 -10.12 0.81 -6.60
N TYR A 143 -9.95 0.92 -7.92
CA TYR A 143 -9.45 2.11 -8.63
C TYR A 143 -10.42 3.32 -8.63
N THR A 144 -11.55 3.24 -7.92
CA THR A 144 -12.43 4.39 -7.63
C THR A 144 -12.58 4.63 -6.12
N GLN A 145 -11.65 4.07 -5.33
CA GLN A 145 -11.57 4.14 -3.87
C GLN A 145 -12.82 3.65 -3.11
N GLN A 146 -13.57 2.75 -3.74
CA GLN A 146 -14.69 2.03 -3.11
C GLN A 146 -14.21 0.67 -2.61
N GLY A 147 -14.69 0.25 -1.44
CA GLY A 147 -14.46 -1.11 -0.95
C GLY A 147 -14.85 -1.35 0.50
N MET A 148 -14.35 -2.46 1.06
CA MET A 148 -14.73 -2.94 2.39
C MET A 148 -14.14 -2.08 3.52
N VAL A 149 -14.97 -1.77 4.53
CA VAL A 149 -14.45 -1.20 5.79
C VAL A 149 -13.77 -2.29 6.63
N PRO A 150 -12.78 -1.97 7.49
CA PRO A 150 -12.00 -2.94 8.27
C PRO A 150 -12.81 -4.02 9.02
N ARG A 151 -14.03 -3.69 9.47
CA ARG A 151 -14.93 -4.67 10.11
C ARG A 151 -15.45 -5.74 9.13
N GLN A 152 -15.90 -5.34 7.94
CA GLN A 152 -16.35 -6.26 6.89
C GLN A 152 -15.18 -7.13 6.39
N MET A 153 -13.99 -6.52 6.28
CA MET A 153 -12.76 -7.22 5.93
C MET A 153 -12.45 -8.34 6.94
N LEU A 154 -12.47 -8.05 8.24
CA LEU A 154 -12.29 -9.06 9.31
C LEU A 154 -13.37 -10.14 9.29
N GLU A 155 -14.64 -9.76 9.09
CA GLU A 155 -15.74 -10.70 8.95
C GLU A 155 -15.55 -11.64 7.76
N MET A 156 -15.05 -11.16 6.61
CA MET A 156 -14.75 -12.02 5.45
C MET A 156 -13.49 -12.86 5.67
N MET A 157 -12.42 -12.31 6.26
CA MET A 157 -11.20 -13.04 6.66
C MET A 157 -11.52 -14.28 7.50
N ASP A 158 -12.44 -14.18 8.46
CA ASP A 158 -12.90 -15.30 9.29
C ASP A 158 -13.66 -16.39 8.51
N GLN A 159 -14.21 -16.04 7.34
CA GLN A 159 -14.97 -16.96 6.49
C GLN A 159 -14.11 -17.66 5.43
N VAL A 160 -13.04 -17.01 4.96
CA VAL A 160 -12.06 -17.58 4.00
C VAL A 160 -10.78 -18.14 4.64
N GLY A 161 -10.66 -18.06 5.98
CA GLY A 161 -9.52 -18.64 6.69
C GLY A 161 -8.25 -17.78 6.68
N ILE A 162 -8.38 -16.45 6.62
CA ILE A 162 -7.26 -15.51 6.69
C ILE A 162 -7.05 -15.02 8.13
N HIS A 163 -5.91 -15.38 8.73
CA HIS A 163 -5.57 -15.08 10.11
C HIS A 163 -5.17 -13.60 10.26
N ARG A 164 -4.29 -13.12 9.38
CA ARG A 164 -3.88 -11.71 9.26
C ARG A 164 -3.83 -11.30 7.80
N SER A 165 -3.95 -10.01 7.54
CA SER A 165 -3.83 -9.45 6.19
C SER A 165 -3.18 -8.07 6.22
N VAL A 166 -2.40 -7.76 5.19
CA VAL A 166 -2.07 -6.36 4.88
C VAL A 166 -3.33 -5.61 4.45
N MET A 167 -3.28 -4.29 4.52
CA MET A 167 -4.22 -3.39 3.85
C MET A 167 -3.42 -2.44 2.96
N SER A 168 -3.28 -2.79 1.68
CA SER A 168 -2.56 -2.03 0.66
C SER A 168 -3.57 -1.42 -0.31
N PRO A 169 -4.18 -0.25 -0.03
CA PRO A 169 -5.18 0.32 -0.92
C PRO A 169 -4.55 0.76 -2.25
N ILE A 170 -5.28 0.69 -3.36
CA ILE A 170 -4.74 1.02 -4.69
C ILE A 170 -4.38 2.52 -4.76
N PRO A 171 -3.11 2.91 -4.97
CA PRO A 171 -2.67 4.30 -4.92
C PRO A 171 -2.95 5.10 -6.20
N THR A 172 -3.79 4.59 -7.09
CA THR A 172 -4.11 5.23 -8.37
C THR A 172 -5.59 5.21 -8.65
N ASP A 173 -6.15 6.38 -8.92
CA ASP A 173 -7.54 6.53 -9.37
C ASP A 173 -7.60 6.35 -10.90
N VAL A 174 -8.58 5.60 -11.40
CA VAL A 174 -8.88 5.50 -12.83
C VAL A 174 -9.68 6.73 -13.26
N MET A 175 -9.16 7.43 -14.27
CA MET A 175 -9.90 8.40 -15.07
C MET A 175 -10.16 7.78 -16.45
N PRO A 176 -11.39 7.29 -16.75
CA PRO A 176 -11.70 6.68 -18.04
C PRO A 176 -11.59 7.67 -19.22
N CYS A 177 -11.00 7.24 -20.33
CA CYS A 177 -10.79 8.05 -21.53
C CYS A 177 -11.92 7.82 -22.55
N GLY A 178 -13.01 8.59 -22.45
CA GLY A 178 -14.08 8.54 -23.44
C GLY A 178 -13.71 9.28 -24.73
N ASP A 179 -13.84 8.62 -25.90
CA ASP A 179 -13.94 9.31 -27.20
C ASP A 179 -15.33 9.97 -27.29
N HIS A 180 -15.45 11.11 -26.63
CA HIS A 180 -16.71 11.83 -26.44
C HIS A 180 -16.53 13.28 -26.87
N GLY A 181 -17.27 13.68 -27.91
CA GLY A 181 -17.38 15.07 -28.37
C GLY A 181 -18.07 16.02 -27.38
N ASP A 182 -18.39 15.52 -26.18
CA ASP A 182 -18.79 16.28 -25.00
C ASP A 182 -17.82 15.94 -23.86
N HIS A 183 -16.95 16.88 -23.50
CA HIS A 183 -15.91 16.71 -22.48
C HIS A 183 -16.45 16.64 -21.02
N ASN A 184 -17.76 16.52 -20.83
CA ASN A 184 -18.42 16.47 -19.52
C ASN A 184 -18.87 15.07 -19.09
N HIS A 185 -18.71 14.04 -19.92
CA HIS A 185 -19.09 12.66 -19.55
C HIS A 185 -17.88 11.84 -19.07
N ILE A 186 -17.89 11.48 -17.78
CA ILE A 186 -17.02 10.44 -17.21
C ILE A 186 -17.81 9.12 -17.33
N PRO A 187 -17.38 8.16 -18.17
CA PRO A 187 -18.07 6.86 -18.28
C PRO A 187 -17.78 5.95 -17.07
N ALA A 188 -18.42 4.79 -17.01
CA ALA A 188 -18.66 4.05 -15.76
C ALA A 188 -17.57 3.04 -15.38
N GLU A 189 -16.44 3.00 -16.08
CA GLU A 189 -15.36 2.03 -15.89
C GLU A 189 -14.60 2.28 -14.58
N SER A 190 -14.69 1.34 -13.64
CA SER A 190 -13.95 1.37 -12.37
C SER A 190 -12.62 0.56 -12.41
N TYR A 191 -12.08 0.32 -13.61
CA TYR A 191 -10.86 -0.48 -13.82
C TYR A 191 -10.12 -0.03 -15.09
N TYR A 192 -8.79 -0.15 -15.10
CA TYR A 192 -7.92 0.41 -16.14
C TYR A 192 -7.84 -0.41 -17.44
N VAL A 193 -8.33 -1.66 -17.43
CA VAL A 193 -8.49 -2.52 -18.61
C VAL A 193 -9.98 -2.62 -18.96
N PRO A 194 -10.42 -2.26 -20.18
CA PRO A 194 -11.81 -2.42 -20.60
C PRO A 194 -12.26 -3.88 -20.53
N ALA A 195 -13.53 -4.10 -20.14
CA ALA A 195 -14.10 -5.43 -19.87
C ALA A 195 -13.82 -6.47 -20.97
N GLN A 196 -13.93 -6.08 -22.24
CA GLN A 196 -13.68 -6.92 -23.41
C GLN A 196 -12.23 -7.44 -23.54
N PHE A 197 -11.27 -6.80 -22.87
CA PHE A 197 -9.85 -7.17 -22.87
C PHE A 197 -9.39 -7.78 -21.54
N ALA A 198 -10.25 -7.85 -20.51
CA ALA A 198 -9.88 -8.37 -19.18
C ALA A 198 -9.47 -9.87 -19.19
N ASN A 199 -9.90 -10.63 -20.20
CA ASN A 199 -9.58 -12.04 -20.43
C ASN A 199 -9.03 -12.31 -21.84
N ILE A 200 -8.38 -11.32 -22.47
CA ILE A 200 -7.71 -11.50 -23.76
C ILE A 200 -6.60 -12.56 -23.65
N LYS A 201 -6.44 -13.42 -24.66
CA LYS A 201 -5.36 -14.43 -24.65
C LYS A 201 -4.01 -13.79 -24.99
N PRO A 202 -2.87 -14.35 -24.53
CA PRO A 202 -1.55 -13.81 -24.85
C PRO A 202 -1.27 -13.66 -26.36
N GLN A 203 -1.83 -14.55 -27.19
CA GLN A 203 -1.69 -14.53 -28.65
C GLN A 203 -2.56 -13.46 -29.34
N GLU A 204 -3.57 -12.94 -28.64
CA GLU A 204 -4.51 -11.92 -29.13
C GLU A 204 -4.03 -10.49 -28.77
N LEU A 205 -3.06 -10.35 -27.84
CA LEU A 205 -2.47 -9.08 -27.40
C LEU A 205 -1.41 -8.55 -28.40
N THR A 206 -1.86 -8.16 -29.60
CA THR A 206 -1.01 -7.48 -30.59
C THR A 206 -0.58 -6.10 -30.11
N ALA A 207 0.37 -5.46 -30.81
CA ALA A 207 0.82 -4.11 -30.47
C ALA A 207 -0.32 -3.07 -30.60
N GLU A 208 -1.21 -3.26 -31.57
CA GLU A 208 -2.38 -2.41 -31.82
C GLU A 208 -3.44 -2.56 -30.73
N VAL A 209 -3.70 -3.80 -30.27
CA VAL A 209 -4.62 -4.05 -29.15
C VAL A 209 -4.05 -3.53 -27.84
N GLU A 210 -2.74 -3.73 -27.60
CA GLU A 210 -2.04 -3.15 -26.45
C GLU A 210 -2.15 -1.61 -26.45
N GLN A 211 -1.89 -0.97 -27.59
CA GLN A 211 -2.00 0.49 -27.73
C GLN A 211 -3.44 0.98 -27.54
N THR A 212 -4.44 0.18 -27.93
CA THR A 212 -5.87 0.46 -27.70
C THR A 212 -6.20 0.45 -26.20
N ILE A 213 -5.72 -0.55 -25.44
CA ILE A 213 -5.94 -0.61 -23.99
C ILE A 213 -5.22 0.55 -23.30
N LYS A 214 -3.97 0.84 -23.67
CA LYS A 214 -3.19 1.97 -23.12
C LYS A 214 -3.84 3.34 -23.35
N GLY A 215 -4.67 3.48 -24.38
CA GLY A 215 -5.43 4.70 -24.67
C GLY A 215 -6.79 4.81 -23.96
N SER A 216 -7.25 3.78 -23.23
CA SER A 216 -8.63 3.71 -22.72
C SER A 216 -8.86 4.26 -21.31
N ALA A 217 -7.80 4.43 -20.52
CA ALA A 217 -7.88 5.06 -19.19
C ALA A 217 -6.55 5.68 -18.78
N HIS A 218 -6.61 6.81 -18.08
CA HIS A 218 -5.49 7.43 -17.37
C HIS A 218 -5.48 7.02 -15.90
N LEU A 219 -4.30 6.87 -15.32
CA LEU A 219 -4.09 6.53 -13.91
C LEU A 219 -3.44 7.71 -13.19
N MET A 220 -4.15 8.28 -12.21
CA MET A 220 -3.69 9.42 -11.42
C MET A 220 -3.30 8.99 -10.00
N LEU A 221 -2.13 9.42 -9.53
CA LEU A 221 -1.63 9.07 -8.19
C LEU A 221 -2.48 9.71 -7.08
N ASN A 222 -3.20 8.88 -6.33
CA ASN A 222 -3.94 9.27 -5.16
C ASN A 222 -3.04 9.20 -3.91
N GLN A 223 -2.51 10.36 -3.48
CA GLN A 223 -1.70 10.45 -2.25
C GLN A 223 -2.52 10.56 -0.96
N GLN A 224 -3.85 10.67 -1.06
CA GLN A 224 -4.76 10.80 0.09
C GLN A 224 -5.18 9.43 0.66
N VAL A 225 -5.13 8.37 -0.16
CA VAL A 225 -5.61 7.02 0.14
C VAL A 225 -5.13 6.42 1.48
N ASP A 226 -3.89 6.73 1.89
CA ASP A 226 -3.33 6.26 3.17
C ASP A 226 -4.03 6.90 4.38
N ALA A 227 -4.38 8.19 4.27
CA ALA A 227 -5.08 8.93 5.31
C ALA A 227 -6.57 8.52 5.38
N ASP A 228 -7.17 8.16 4.25
CA ASP A 228 -8.52 7.58 4.22
C ASP A 228 -8.53 6.19 4.87
N THR A 229 -7.51 5.37 4.61
CA THR A 229 -7.30 4.08 5.29
C THR A 229 -7.15 4.26 6.80
N ALA A 230 -6.36 5.25 7.23
CA ALA A 230 -6.22 5.61 8.64
C ALA A 230 -7.55 6.09 9.26
N LEU A 231 -8.37 6.85 8.51
CA LEU A 231 -9.71 7.25 8.93
C LEU A 231 -10.63 6.04 9.11
N PHE A 232 -10.70 5.13 8.14
CA PHE A 232 -11.53 3.93 8.20
C PHE A 232 -11.14 3.00 9.37
N MET A 233 -9.84 2.81 9.62
CA MET A 233 -9.33 2.07 10.78
C MET A 233 -9.77 2.70 12.11
N ASN A 234 -9.71 4.03 12.22
CA ASN A 234 -10.12 4.75 13.43
C ASN A 234 -11.64 4.70 13.67
N ILE A 235 -12.47 4.94 12.65
CA ILE A 235 -13.94 4.96 12.82
C ILE A 235 -14.56 3.55 12.99
N SER A 236 -13.87 2.49 12.57
CA SER A 236 -14.32 1.09 12.74
C SER A 236 -14.33 0.61 14.20
N ARG A 237 -13.69 1.37 15.12
CA ARG A 237 -13.64 1.11 16.58
C ARG A 237 -13.27 -0.32 16.95
N LEU A 238 -12.36 -0.91 16.19
CA LEU A 238 -11.84 -2.26 16.42
C LEU A 238 -11.24 -2.39 17.84
N SER A 239 -11.34 -3.58 18.44
CA SER A 239 -10.58 -3.96 19.63
C SER A 239 -9.08 -4.11 19.31
N HIS A 240 -8.27 -4.36 20.35
CA HIS A 240 -6.85 -4.67 20.14
C HIS A 240 -6.62 -5.97 19.36
N ALA A 241 -7.44 -7.01 19.59
CA ALA A 241 -7.32 -8.28 18.88
C ALA A 241 -7.78 -8.18 17.40
N GLU A 242 -8.82 -7.39 17.13
CA GLU A 242 -9.22 -7.07 15.75
C GLU A 242 -8.15 -6.25 15.03
N ARG A 243 -7.59 -5.19 15.66
CA ARG A 243 -6.47 -4.41 15.08
C ARG A 243 -5.24 -5.26 14.82
N ASP A 244 -4.89 -6.17 15.72
CA ASP A 244 -3.70 -7.01 15.60
C ASP A 244 -3.70 -7.90 14.34
N ARG A 245 -4.86 -8.16 13.73
CA ARG A 245 -5.00 -8.94 12.49
C ARG A 245 -4.79 -8.14 11.20
N LEU A 246 -4.68 -6.81 11.27
CA LEU A 246 -4.58 -5.94 10.10
C LEU A 246 -3.26 -5.17 10.10
N ASP A 247 -2.58 -5.13 8.96
CA ASP A 247 -1.37 -4.35 8.75
C ASP A 247 -1.59 -3.27 7.67
N PRO A 248 -2.02 -2.05 8.04
CA PRO A 248 -2.10 -0.93 7.10
C PRO A 248 -0.73 -0.62 6.48
N MET A 249 -0.72 -0.43 5.16
CA MET A 249 0.49 -0.14 4.40
C MET A 249 0.40 1.24 3.75
N VAL A 250 1.55 1.87 3.51
CA VAL A 250 1.64 3.15 2.80
C VAL A 250 1.85 2.91 1.31
N THR A 251 0.83 3.20 0.48
CA THR A 251 0.89 3.05 -0.99
C THR A 251 0.91 4.39 -1.72
N GLY A 252 0.30 5.44 -1.16
CA GLY A 252 0.09 6.75 -1.81
C GLY A 252 1.35 7.63 -1.93
N LEU A 253 2.36 7.17 -2.67
CA LEU A 253 3.70 7.77 -2.79
C LEU A 253 4.15 7.93 -4.26
N HIS A 254 4.68 9.10 -4.62
CA HIS A 254 5.24 9.32 -5.96
C HIS A 254 6.68 8.79 -6.03
N LEU A 255 6.86 7.52 -6.38
CA LEU A 255 8.13 6.79 -6.27
C LEU A 255 9.31 7.50 -6.96
N GLY A 256 9.09 8.12 -8.13
CA GLY A 256 10.12 8.88 -8.85
C GLY A 256 10.50 10.24 -8.24
N SER A 257 9.79 10.71 -7.21
CA SER A 257 10.01 12.03 -6.62
C SER A 257 11.10 12.00 -5.52
N PRO A 258 12.05 12.96 -5.51
CA PRO A 258 13.03 13.07 -4.43
C PRO A 258 12.38 13.37 -3.06
N LEU A 259 11.15 13.89 -3.04
CA LEU A 259 10.37 14.14 -1.82
C LEU A 259 9.60 12.90 -1.33
N SER A 260 9.57 11.80 -2.07
CA SER A 260 8.84 10.58 -1.69
C SER A 260 9.24 10.03 -0.31
N PRO A 261 10.53 9.97 0.07
CA PRO A 261 10.92 9.54 1.42
C PRO A 261 10.45 10.51 2.51
N GLN A 262 10.37 11.81 2.21
CA GLN A 262 9.85 12.82 3.15
C GLN A 262 8.32 12.71 3.29
N ALA A 263 7.60 12.38 2.21
CA ALA A 263 6.16 12.12 2.24
C ALA A 263 5.82 10.88 3.12
N LEU A 264 6.61 9.81 3.04
CA LEU A 264 6.49 8.65 3.94
C LEU A 264 6.61 9.07 5.42
N LEU A 265 7.65 9.83 5.79
CA LEU A 265 7.85 10.27 7.17
C LEU A 265 6.74 11.20 7.67
N PHE A 266 6.16 12.05 6.81
CA PHE A 266 4.99 12.86 7.18
C PHE A 266 3.72 12.00 7.38
N LYS A 267 3.49 10.96 6.56
CA LYS A 267 2.33 10.05 6.72
C LYS A 267 2.38 9.30 8.05
N LEU A 268 3.56 8.83 8.45
CA LEU A 268 3.82 8.23 9.77
C LEU A 268 3.61 9.23 10.91
N ALA A 269 4.21 10.43 10.83
CA ALA A 269 4.08 11.45 11.86
C ALA A 269 2.64 11.99 12.03
N THR A 270 1.80 11.89 10.99
CA THR A 270 0.39 12.30 11.04
C THR A 270 -0.52 11.19 11.62
N HIS A 271 -0.15 9.92 11.44
CA HIS A 271 -0.93 8.76 11.89
C HIS A 271 -0.05 7.78 12.70
N PRO A 272 0.53 8.23 13.83
CA PRO A 272 1.35 7.36 14.67
C PRO A 272 0.53 6.17 15.15
N GLY A 273 1.14 4.99 15.17
CA GLY A 273 0.46 3.73 15.46
C GLY A 273 -0.06 2.98 14.22
N MET A 274 -0.29 3.65 13.08
CA MET A 274 -1.12 3.12 11.99
C MET A 274 -0.41 2.12 11.07
N PHE A 275 0.68 2.53 10.40
CA PHE A 275 1.22 1.77 9.26
C PHE A 275 2.35 0.80 9.65
N THR A 276 2.35 -0.40 9.09
CA THR A 276 3.38 -1.44 9.31
C THR A 276 4.47 -1.43 8.24
N GLY A 277 4.10 -1.20 6.98
CA GLY A 277 5.01 -1.31 5.83
C GLY A 277 4.69 -0.34 4.70
N VAL A 278 5.50 -0.39 3.64
CA VAL A 278 5.30 0.37 2.40
C VAL A 278 4.82 -0.58 1.31
N GLY A 279 3.82 -0.16 0.57
CA GLY A 279 3.35 -0.82 -0.64
C GLY A 279 2.14 -1.74 -0.49
N GLU A 280 1.65 -2.35 -1.56
CA GLU A 280 2.27 -2.44 -2.89
C GLU A 280 2.69 -1.09 -3.53
N VAL A 281 3.93 -1.04 -4.04
CA VAL A 281 4.49 0.09 -4.79
C VAL A 281 5.01 -0.40 -6.15
N THR A 282 4.47 0.19 -7.21
CA THR A 282 4.63 -0.27 -8.60
C THR A 282 5.69 0.51 -9.39
N ILE A 283 6.65 -0.17 -10.01
CA ILE A 283 7.70 0.47 -10.86
C ILE A 283 7.47 0.21 -12.35
N HIS A 284 7.67 -1.03 -12.81
CA HIS A 284 7.24 -1.47 -14.14
C HIS A 284 6.05 -2.40 -13.98
N LYS A 285 4.94 -2.06 -14.65
CA LYS A 285 3.78 -2.92 -14.72
C LYS A 285 3.07 -2.76 -16.07
N GLU A 286 3.19 -3.79 -16.90
CA GLU A 286 2.49 -4.04 -18.17
C GLU A 286 1.94 -2.78 -18.86
N LEU A 287 0.65 -2.49 -18.67
CA LEU A 287 -0.07 -1.36 -19.27
C LEU A 287 -0.16 -0.18 -18.31
N VAL A 288 -0.19 -0.45 -16.99
CA VAL A 288 -0.26 0.52 -15.88
C VAL A 288 0.83 1.58 -16.01
N GLN A 289 2.07 1.19 -16.31
CA GLN A 289 3.18 2.14 -16.50
C GLN A 289 2.94 3.11 -17.67
N SER A 290 2.21 2.68 -18.70
CA SER A 290 1.88 3.52 -19.87
C SER A 290 0.63 4.38 -19.67
N GLN A 291 -0.24 4.00 -18.72
CA GLN A 291 -1.47 4.72 -18.38
C GLN A 291 -1.28 5.74 -17.24
N TYR A 292 -0.21 5.61 -16.45
CA TYR A 292 0.14 6.52 -15.37
C TYR A 292 0.55 7.91 -15.87
N GLU A 293 -0.23 8.95 -15.56
CA GLU A 293 0.02 10.33 -16.02
C GLU A 293 1.11 11.07 -15.22
N GLY A 294 1.59 10.53 -14.10
CA GLY A 294 2.57 11.20 -13.25
C GLY A 294 3.95 11.31 -13.91
N ALA A 295 4.31 12.53 -14.31
CA ALA A 295 5.59 12.81 -14.95
C ALA A 295 6.78 12.37 -14.08
N ARG A 296 7.74 11.68 -14.70
CA ARG A 296 8.95 11.13 -14.04
C ARG A 296 8.63 10.19 -12.88
N GLN A 297 7.79 9.18 -13.10
CA GLN A 297 7.71 8.02 -12.19
C GLN A 297 9.06 7.30 -12.07
N ALA A 298 9.27 6.53 -11.00
CA ALA A 298 10.42 5.65 -10.90
C ALA A 298 10.41 4.60 -12.01
N ASN A 299 11.59 4.18 -12.45
CA ASN A 299 11.81 3.10 -13.39
C ASN A 299 13.12 2.38 -13.00
N LEU A 300 13.46 1.29 -13.69
CA LEU A 300 14.69 0.52 -13.48
C LEU A 300 15.92 1.05 -14.23
N THR A 301 15.82 2.18 -14.94
CA THR A 301 16.87 2.70 -15.84
C THR A 301 17.41 4.05 -15.40
N ASP A 302 16.74 5.16 -15.73
CA ASP A 302 17.25 6.53 -15.55
C ASP A 302 16.72 7.27 -14.30
N ASN A 303 15.67 6.75 -13.65
CA ASN A 303 14.97 7.43 -12.55
C ASN A 303 14.77 6.55 -11.29
N VAL A 304 15.64 5.54 -11.10
CA VAL A 304 15.56 4.58 -9.99
C VAL A 304 15.96 5.16 -8.61
N GLN A 305 16.74 6.23 -8.57
CA GLN A 305 17.39 6.67 -7.32
C GLN A 305 16.41 7.22 -6.26
N SER A 306 15.34 7.89 -6.68
CA SER A 306 14.27 8.33 -5.76
C SER A 306 13.62 7.15 -5.04
N PHE A 307 13.41 6.03 -5.76
CA PHE A 307 12.87 4.81 -5.18
C PHE A 307 13.86 4.12 -4.24
N LYS A 308 15.14 4.01 -4.63
CA LYS A 308 16.21 3.49 -3.74
C LYS A 308 16.27 4.26 -2.41
N ASN A 309 16.20 5.59 -2.46
CA ASN A 309 16.20 6.43 -1.26
C ASN A 309 14.93 6.24 -0.41
N LEU A 310 13.79 5.93 -1.02
CA LEU A 310 12.55 5.56 -0.32
C LEU A 310 12.68 4.20 0.38
N VAL A 311 13.18 3.18 -0.32
CA VAL A 311 13.44 1.85 0.26
C VAL A 311 14.42 1.96 1.43
N ALA A 312 15.56 2.62 1.24
CA ALA A 312 16.54 2.87 2.29
C ALA A 312 15.92 3.57 3.52
N THR A 313 15.02 4.52 3.29
CA THR A 313 14.28 5.22 4.36
C THR A 313 13.33 4.26 5.09
N ALA A 314 12.57 3.43 4.37
CA ALA A 314 11.73 2.39 4.97
C ALA A 314 12.54 1.42 5.84
N GLY A 315 13.73 0.99 5.38
CA GLY A 315 14.66 0.16 6.17
C GLY A 315 15.24 0.85 7.41
N VAL A 316 15.35 2.19 7.42
CA VAL A 316 15.71 2.94 8.63
C VAL A 316 14.56 2.97 9.64
N VAL A 317 13.32 3.13 9.18
CA VAL A 317 12.12 3.02 10.03
C VAL A 317 11.90 1.59 10.53
N GLY A 318 12.34 0.58 9.76
CA GLY A 318 12.11 -0.84 10.02
C GLY A 318 10.88 -1.41 9.29
N MET A 319 10.37 -0.69 8.29
CA MET A 319 9.23 -1.07 7.45
C MET A 319 9.68 -1.99 6.29
N PRO A 320 8.98 -3.10 6.01
CA PRO A 320 9.15 -3.85 4.77
C PRO A 320 8.54 -3.08 3.58
N VAL A 321 9.02 -3.39 2.37
CA VAL A 321 8.52 -2.82 1.11
C VAL A 321 7.96 -3.93 0.22
N VAL A 322 6.67 -3.89 -0.10
CA VAL A 322 6.04 -4.74 -1.11
C VAL A 322 6.26 -4.08 -2.48
N LEU A 323 7.17 -4.63 -3.28
CA LEU A 323 7.52 -4.15 -4.61
C LEU A 323 6.75 -4.93 -5.68
N HIS A 324 5.97 -4.21 -6.48
CA HIS A 324 5.47 -4.72 -7.74
C HIS A 324 6.35 -4.21 -8.87
N CYS A 325 7.02 -5.15 -9.52
CA CYS A 325 7.71 -4.90 -10.76
C CYS A 325 7.62 -6.17 -11.60
N ASP A 326 7.06 -6.08 -12.81
CA ASP A 326 7.15 -7.18 -13.76
C ASP A 326 8.63 -7.51 -14.03
N VAL A 327 8.94 -8.79 -14.21
CA VAL A 327 10.30 -9.27 -14.49
C VAL A 327 10.73 -8.98 -15.93
N ASP A 328 9.77 -8.68 -16.80
CA ASP A 328 9.86 -8.67 -18.26
C ASP A 328 8.78 -7.74 -18.86
N SER A 329 8.77 -7.53 -20.19
CA SER A 329 7.78 -6.69 -20.87
C SER A 329 7.01 -7.39 -21.99
N THR A 330 5.79 -6.93 -22.28
CA THR A 330 4.99 -7.40 -23.42
C THR A 330 5.67 -7.16 -24.77
N ALA A 331 6.51 -6.13 -24.86
CA ALA A 331 7.31 -5.82 -26.04
C ALA A 331 8.44 -6.85 -26.23
N ASN A 332 9.19 -7.17 -25.17
CA ASN A 332 10.23 -8.21 -25.20
C ASN A 332 9.62 -9.58 -25.51
N GLN A 333 8.52 -9.96 -24.86
CA GLN A 333 7.90 -11.27 -25.08
C GLN A 333 7.34 -11.45 -26.50
N ARG A 334 6.87 -10.38 -27.16
CA ARG A 334 6.49 -10.45 -28.59
C ARG A 334 7.70 -10.50 -29.53
N ALA A 335 8.82 -9.87 -29.20
CA ALA A 335 10.00 -9.81 -30.05
C ALA A 335 10.90 -11.06 -29.92
N ASN A 336 11.08 -11.54 -28.69
CA ASN A 336 12.10 -12.53 -28.30
C ASN A 336 11.52 -13.78 -27.62
N GLY A 337 10.21 -13.82 -27.37
CA GLY A 337 9.53 -14.89 -26.62
C GLY A 337 9.76 -14.80 -25.10
N VAL A 338 9.18 -15.75 -24.36
CA VAL A 338 9.25 -15.85 -22.88
C VAL A 338 10.60 -16.41 -22.36
N GLY A 339 11.69 -16.13 -23.07
CA GLY A 339 13.02 -16.69 -22.84
C GLY A 339 13.80 -15.92 -21.76
N GLN A 340 14.65 -14.99 -22.20
CA GLN A 340 15.39 -14.07 -21.31
C GLN A 340 14.50 -12.86 -20.97
N PRO A 341 14.14 -12.66 -19.70
CA PRO A 341 13.28 -11.54 -19.30
C PRO A 341 14.05 -10.19 -19.26
N GLU A 342 13.41 -9.13 -19.76
CA GLU A 342 14.05 -7.82 -20.01
C GLU A 342 14.53 -7.10 -18.72
N HIS A 343 13.76 -7.16 -17.64
CA HIS A 343 13.98 -6.31 -16.46
C HIS A 343 14.78 -7.01 -15.35
N LEU A 344 14.95 -8.33 -15.45
CA LEU A 344 15.57 -9.17 -14.41
C LEU A 344 16.98 -8.71 -13.98
N ASP A 345 17.84 -8.31 -14.91
CA ASP A 345 19.21 -7.90 -14.56
C ASP A 345 19.28 -6.49 -13.98
N ASN A 346 18.32 -5.62 -14.29
CA ASN A 346 18.18 -4.33 -13.60
C ASN A 346 17.55 -4.50 -12.21
N LEU A 347 16.65 -5.47 -12.04
CA LEU A 347 16.14 -5.89 -10.73
C LEU A 347 17.26 -6.47 -9.85
N LYS A 348 18.13 -7.33 -10.39
CA LYS A 348 19.35 -7.78 -9.68
C LYS A 348 20.25 -6.61 -9.27
N GLN A 349 20.42 -5.60 -10.12
CA GLN A 349 21.19 -4.38 -9.76
C GLN A 349 20.51 -3.53 -8.67
N LEU A 350 19.18 -3.45 -8.68
CA LEU A 350 18.40 -2.79 -7.62
C LEU A 350 18.50 -3.55 -6.29
N PHE A 351 18.42 -4.88 -6.32
CA PHE A 351 18.53 -5.74 -5.14
C PHE A 351 19.97 -5.83 -4.60
N ALA A 352 21.00 -5.69 -5.44
CA ALA A 352 22.39 -5.64 -5.00
C ALA A 352 22.82 -4.26 -4.46
N SER A 353 21.95 -3.25 -4.51
CA SER A 353 22.35 -1.85 -4.32
C SER A 353 22.66 -1.52 -2.84
N PRO A 354 23.63 -0.62 -2.56
CA PRO A 354 23.96 -0.23 -1.19
C PRO A 354 22.79 0.35 -0.38
N GLU A 355 21.82 0.96 -1.06
CA GLU A 355 20.66 1.62 -0.48
C GLU A 355 19.57 0.61 -0.07
N THR A 356 19.39 -0.49 -0.80
CA THR A 356 18.29 -1.44 -0.61
C THR A 356 18.61 -2.56 0.37
N ARG A 357 19.88 -3.00 0.46
CA ARG A 357 20.34 -4.21 1.18
C ARG A 357 19.89 -4.40 2.62
N ASP A 358 19.60 -3.29 3.32
CA ASP A 358 19.22 -3.24 4.74
C ASP A 358 17.70 -3.23 4.94
N THR A 359 16.93 -3.32 3.85
CA THR A 359 15.45 -3.22 3.87
C THR A 359 14.84 -4.54 3.43
N THR A 360 13.86 -5.04 4.17
CA THR A 360 13.06 -6.18 3.72
C THR A 360 12.27 -5.78 2.47
N ILE A 361 12.51 -6.46 1.36
CA ILE A 361 11.69 -6.34 0.15
C ILE A 361 10.89 -7.64 -0.01
N ILE A 362 9.61 -7.51 -0.33
CA ILE A 362 8.73 -8.59 -0.79
C ILE A 362 8.43 -8.26 -2.25
N TRP A 363 9.00 -9.02 -3.18
CA TRP A 363 8.75 -8.85 -4.61
C TRP A 363 7.52 -9.69 -4.99
N ALA A 364 6.49 -9.00 -5.47
CA ALA A 364 5.15 -9.55 -5.64
C ALA A 364 5.04 -10.59 -6.74
N HIS A 365 3.94 -11.35 -6.69
CA HIS A 365 3.39 -12.16 -7.79
C HIS A 365 4.40 -13.16 -8.37
N CYS A 366 4.92 -14.06 -7.53
CA CYS A 366 5.93 -15.04 -7.91
C CYS A 366 7.18 -14.40 -8.56
N GLY A 367 7.57 -13.22 -8.09
CA GLY A 367 8.70 -12.47 -8.63
C GLY A 367 8.41 -11.89 -10.01
N GLY A 368 7.41 -11.01 -10.09
CA GLY A 368 7.13 -10.19 -11.26
C GLY A 368 6.46 -10.91 -12.43
N VAL A 369 5.61 -11.91 -12.17
CA VAL A 369 4.73 -12.47 -13.19
C VAL A 369 3.46 -11.61 -13.29
N GLY A 370 3.03 -11.30 -14.52
CA GLY A 370 1.91 -10.39 -14.79
C GLY A 370 0.65 -11.07 -15.35
N ARG A 371 -0.37 -10.26 -15.68
CA ARG A 371 -1.51 -10.70 -16.49
C ARG A 371 -1.09 -10.81 -17.95
N PHE A 372 -0.31 -9.83 -18.42
CA PHE A 372 0.16 -9.73 -19.81
C PHE A 372 1.64 -10.11 -19.97
N VAL A 373 2.41 -10.03 -18.88
CA VAL A 373 3.79 -10.51 -18.81
C VAL A 373 3.78 -11.96 -18.31
N GLN A 374 3.99 -12.92 -19.20
CA GLN A 374 3.93 -14.34 -18.87
C GLN A 374 5.17 -14.79 -18.08
N LYS A 375 5.02 -15.82 -17.25
CA LYS A 375 6.12 -16.49 -16.53
C LYS A 375 7.23 -16.93 -17.51
N PRO A 376 8.49 -16.45 -17.37
CA PRO A 376 9.63 -16.91 -18.18
C PRO A 376 9.87 -18.43 -18.08
N VAL A 377 10.50 -19.03 -19.10
CA VAL A 377 10.73 -20.49 -19.14
C VAL A 377 11.50 -20.98 -17.91
N ASP A 378 12.65 -20.36 -17.61
CA ASP A 378 13.54 -20.77 -16.51
C ASP A 378 13.31 -19.98 -15.20
N HIS A 379 12.10 -19.43 -15.01
CA HIS A 379 11.83 -18.46 -13.94
C HIS A 379 12.14 -18.98 -12.52
N ALA A 380 11.89 -20.27 -12.25
CA ALA A 380 12.21 -20.87 -10.96
C ALA A 380 13.73 -20.84 -10.66
N ASN A 381 14.59 -20.98 -11.67
CA ASN A 381 16.05 -20.89 -11.49
C ASN A 381 16.56 -19.45 -11.51
N ASN A 382 15.91 -18.55 -12.25
CA ASN A 382 16.15 -17.10 -12.14
C ASN A 382 15.93 -16.60 -10.70
N LEU A 383 14.86 -17.06 -10.04
CA LEU A 383 14.61 -16.77 -8.63
C LEU A 383 15.58 -17.50 -7.70
N ARG A 384 15.89 -18.79 -7.95
CA ARG A 384 16.91 -19.56 -7.20
C ARG A 384 18.25 -18.80 -7.12
N ALA A 385 18.69 -18.20 -8.23
CA ALA A 385 19.93 -17.43 -8.29
C ALA A 385 19.89 -16.14 -7.44
N ILE A 386 18.74 -15.47 -7.36
CA ILE A 386 18.53 -14.30 -6.48
C ILE A 386 18.47 -14.73 -5.01
N LEU A 387 17.67 -15.76 -4.69
CA LEU A 387 17.45 -16.21 -3.31
C LEU A 387 18.70 -16.86 -2.69
N SER A 388 19.52 -17.54 -3.50
CA SER A 388 20.81 -18.12 -3.08
C SER A 388 21.94 -17.09 -2.89
N ASN A 389 21.78 -15.83 -3.33
CA ASN A 389 22.81 -14.81 -3.21
C ASN A 389 22.81 -14.17 -1.80
N PRO A 390 23.92 -14.26 -1.02
CA PRO A 390 23.99 -13.71 0.33
C PRO A 390 23.71 -12.20 0.44
N GLU A 391 24.07 -11.42 -0.58
CA GLU A 391 23.81 -9.97 -0.61
C GLU A 391 22.32 -9.67 -0.77
N MET A 392 21.57 -10.58 -1.42
CA MET A 392 20.13 -10.47 -1.69
C MET A 392 19.26 -11.18 -0.64
N LYS A 393 19.82 -11.56 0.52
CA LYS A 393 19.10 -12.19 1.66
C LYS A 393 17.86 -11.42 2.16
N HIS A 394 17.78 -10.13 1.84
CA HIS A 394 16.70 -9.21 2.23
C HIS A 394 15.50 -9.25 1.26
N ILE A 395 15.66 -9.89 0.09
CA ILE A 395 14.59 -10.15 -0.88
C ILE A 395 13.77 -11.37 -0.44
N ASN A 396 12.46 -11.26 -0.52
CA ASN A 396 11.48 -12.32 -0.31
C ASN A 396 10.48 -12.25 -1.48
N ILE A 397 9.71 -13.31 -1.71
CA ILE A 397 8.72 -13.40 -2.79
C ILE A 397 7.35 -13.65 -2.17
N ASP A 398 6.30 -12.96 -2.60
CA ASP A 398 4.94 -13.44 -2.36
C ASP A 398 4.47 -14.30 -3.55
N ILE A 399 3.71 -15.36 -3.27
CA ILE A 399 3.07 -16.20 -4.28
C ILE A 399 1.63 -15.74 -4.53
N SER A 400 1.39 -14.42 -4.61
CA SER A 400 0.02 -13.90 -4.77
C SER A 400 -0.55 -14.04 -6.19
N TRP A 401 -1.81 -13.61 -6.33
CA TRP A 401 -2.61 -13.51 -7.54
C TRP A 401 -3.04 -14.81 -8.21
N SER A 402 -4.35 -15.02 -8.35
CA SER A 402 -4.92 -16.21 -9.00
C SER A 402 -4.53 -16.33 -10.47
N ARG A 403 -4.33 -15.20 -11.17
CA ARG A 403 -3.83 -15.16 -12.55
C ARG A 403 -2.39 -15.68 -12.67
N VAL A 404 -1.59 -15.51 -11.62
CA VAL A 404 -0.23 -16.06 -11.53
C VAL A 404 -0.28 -17.50 -11.02
N ALA A 405 -1.13 -17.81 -10.06
CA ALA A 405 -1.36 -19.19 -9.61
C ALA A 405 -1.67 -20.13 -10.77
N ARG A 406 -2.56 -19.72 -11.69
CA ARG A 406 -2.83 -20.45 -12.94
C ARG A 406 -1.56 -20.67 -13.78
N GLN A 407 -0.71 -19.66 -13.95
CA GLN A 407 0.58 -19.78 -14.66
C GLN A 407 1.63 -20.63 -13.92
N ILE A 408 1.48 -20.86 -12.60
CA ILE A 408 2.35 -21.76 -11.84
C ILE A 408 1.85 -23.21 -11.92
N VAL A 409 0.54 -23.43 -11.78
CA VAL A 409 -0.04 -24.77 -11.58
C VAL A 409 -0.71 -25.40 -12.81
N LEU A 410 -1.00 -24.61 -13.85
CA LEU A 410 -1.63 -25.04 -15.09
C LEU A 410 -0.75 -24.68 -16.30
N LYS A 411 -0.96 -25.42 -17.40
CA LYS A 411 -0.51 -25.08 -18.75
C LYS A 411 -1.63 -25.33 -19.75
N THR A 412 -1.53 -24.72 -20.93
CA THR A 412 -2.46 -24.98 -22.03
C THR A 412 -1.98 -26.20 -22.83
N ASP A 413 -2.87 -27.15 -23.10
CA ASP A 413 -2.61 -28.27 -24.02
C ASP A 413 -2.72 -27.85 -25.50
N ALA A 414 -2.46 -28.79 -26.43
CA ALA A 414 -2.50 -28.52 -27.87
C ALA A 414 -3.91 -28.19 -28.38
N GLU A 415 -4.93 -28.63 -27.65
CA GLU A 415 -6.35 -28.42 -27.88
C GLU A 415 -6.85 -27.07 -27.31
N GLY A 416 -5.99 -26.32 -26.60
CA GLY A 416 -6.29 -24.98 -26.10
C GLY A 416 -6.93 -24.94 -24.70
N LYS A 417 -6.85 -26.02 -23.93
CA LYS A 417 -7.48 -26.19 -22.62
C LYS A 417 -6.45 -26.13 -21.48
N GLU A 418 -6.83 -25.56 -20.34
CA GLU A 418 -6.03 -25.60 -19.11
C GLU A 418 -5.95 -27.04 -18.53
N VAL A 419 -4.72 -27.52 -18.32
CA VAL A 419 -4.40 -28.81 -17.68
C VAL A 419 -3.27 -28.64 -16.64
N PRO A 420 -3.15 -29.50 -15.61
CA PRO A 420 -2.12 -29.36 -14.58
C PRO A 420 -0.69 -29.41 -15.14
N ASP A 421 0.16 -28.45 -14.74
CA ASP A 421 1.58 -28.47 -15.09
C ASP A 421 2.45 -29.06 -13.97
N HIS A 422 2.48 -30.39 -13.90
CA HIS A 422 3.23 -31.11 -12.88
C HIS A 422 4.73 -30.79 -12.84
N GLU A 423 5.33 -30.34 -13.96
CA GLU A 423 6.74 -29.97 -14.05
C GLU A 423 6.98 -28.60 -13.41
N SER A 424 6.19 -27.58 -13.78
CA SER A 424 6.22 -26.27 -13.11
C SER A 424 5.95 -26.38 -11.62
N VAL A 425 4.89 -27.10 -11.20
CA VAL A 425 4.58 -27.30 -9.78
C VAL A 425 5.71 -28.00 -9.04
N GLN A 426 6.40 -28.98 -9.66
CA GLN A 426 7.53 -29.64 -9.04
C GLN A 426 8.75 -28.72 -8.88
N ALA A 427 9.06 -27.91 -9.90
CA ALA A 427 10.16 -26.94 -9.85
C ALA A 427 9.91 -25.84 -8.79
N TRP A 428 8.68 -25.34 -8.70
CA TRP A 428 8.28 -24.37 -7.68
C TRP A 428 8.25 -24.96 -6.28
N ALA A 429 7.74 -26.18 -6.10
CA ALA A 429 7.79 -26.85 -4.80
C ALA A 429 9.23 -27.04 -4.33
N GLN A 430 10.13 -27.43 -5.23
CA GLN A 430 11.55 -27.56 -4.91
C GLN A 430 12.18 -26.21 -4.56
N LEU A 431 11.95 -25.16 -5.36
CA LEU A 431 12.44 -23.80 -5.07
C LEU A 431 12.02 -23.29 -3.69
N ILE A 432 10.76 -23.51 -3.31
CA ILE A 432 10.20 -23.09 -2.02
C ILE A 432 10.77 -23.96 -0.87
N ASN A 433 10.90 -25.27 -1.07
CA ASN A 433 11.50 -26.17 -0.09
C ASN A 433 13.00 -25.90 0.14
N ASP A 434 13.73 -25.44 -0.88
CA ASP A 434 15.15 -25.06 -0.80
C ASP A 434 15.37 -23.67 -0.13
N HIS A 435 14.33 -22.82 -0.12
CA HIS A 435 14.36 -21.47 0.44
C HIS A 435 13.10 -21.15 1.29
N PRO A 436 12.78 -21.96 2.32
CA PRO A 436 11.46 -21.94 2.97
C PRO A 436 11.17 -20.65 3.74
N ASP A 437 12.19 -19.91 4.16
CA ASP A 437 12.06 -18.61 4.81
C ASP A 437 11.76 -17.47 3.81
N ARG A 438 11.86 -17.69 2.50
CA ARG A 438 11.86 -16.60 1.49
C ARG A 438 10.53 -16.38 0.78
N PHE A 439 9.51 -17.18 1.07
CA PHE A 439 8.21 -17.15 0.38
C PHE A 439 7.04 -16.84 1.33
N LEU A 440 6.05 -16.08 0.86
CA LEU A 440 4.81 -15.74 1.58
C LEU A 440 3.58 -16.05 0.75
N PHE A 441 2.47 -16.44 1.39
CA PHE A 441 1.16 -16.38 0.76
C PHE A 441 0.64 -14.93 0.70
N GLY A 442 0.00 -14.59 -0.42
CA GLY A 442 -0.90 -13.45 -0.54
C GLY A 442 -2.04 -13.79 -1.49
N SER A 443 -3.14 -13.05 -1.48
CA SER A 443 -4.26 -13.29 -2.39
C SER A 443 -4.13 -12.52 -3.71
N ASP A 444 -3.71 -11.26 -3.64
CA ASP A 444 -4.04 -10.21 -4.62
C ASP A 444 -5.54 -10.15 -4.94
N ALA A 445 -6.37 -10.21 -3.89
CA ALA A 445 -7.80 -9.93 -4.01
C ALA A 445 -8.05 -8.42 -4.02
N LEU A 446 -8.65 -7.95 -5.11
CA LEU A 446 -8.98 -6.54 -5.34
C LEU A 446 -10.44 -6.25 -4.95
N ASN A 447 -10.64 -5.74 -3.72
CA ASN A 447 -11.96 -5.43 -3.16
C ASN A 447 -13.01 -6.55 -3.42
N PRO A 448 -12.78 -7.79 -2.93
CA PRO A 448 -13.62 -8.93 -3.26
C PRO A 448 -15.06 -8.73 -2.75
N GLN A 449 -16.03 -8.81 -3.66
CA GLN A 449 -17.46 -8.72 -3.31
C GLN A 449 -18.03 -10.07 -2.86
N GLU A 450 -17.43 -11.17 -3.32
CA GLU A 450 -17.74 -12.54 -2.88
C GLU A 450 -16.50 -13.24 -2.32
N LYS A 451 -16.73 -14.25 -1.47
CA LYS A 451 -15.66 -15.01 -0.78
C LYS A 451 -14.76 -15.76 -1.76
N ALA A 452 -15.36 -16.26 -2.84
CA ALA A 452 -14.70 -17.01 -3.91
C ALA A 452 -13.50 -16.25 -4.47
N THR A 453 -13.62 -14.93 -4.65
CA THR A 453 -12.56 -14.05 -5.17
C THR A 453 -11.35 -13.98 -4.23
N TRP A 454 -11.54 -14.05 -2.90
CA TRP A 454 -10.42 -14.03 -1.94
C TRP A 454 -9.78 -15.42 -1.79
N GLU A 455 -10.58 -16.49 -1.81
CA GLU A 455 -10.05 -17.86 -1.68
C GLU A 455 -9.43 -18.43 -2.99
N GLU A 456 -9.75 -17.90 -4.18
CA GLU A 456 -9.33 -18.46 -5.49
C GLU A 456 -7.82 -18.74 -5.53
N THR A 457 -6.99 -17.78 -5.13
CA THR A 457 -5.53 -17.91 -5.13
C THR A 457 -5.07 -19.07 -4.24
N GLY A 458 -5.61 -19.19 -3.03
CA GLY A 458 -5.30 -20.28 -2.10
C GLY A 458 -5.75 -21.65 -2.60
N VAL A 459 -6.94 -21.73 -3.21
CA VAL A 459 -7.50 -22.95 -3.80
C VAL A 459 -6.68 -23.41 -5.00
N LEU A 460 -6.29 -22.50 -5.90
CA LEU A 460 -5.47 -22.81 -7.07
C LEU A 460 -4.09 -23.33 -6.68
N TYR A 461 -3.46 -22.79 -5.63
CA TYR A 461 -2.15 -23.26 -5.17
C TYR A 461 -2.18 -24.58 -4.40
N GLN A 462 -3.33 -25.20 -4.13
CA GLN A 462 -3.41 -26.46 -3.38
C GLN A 462 -2.44 -27.56 -3.90
N PRO A 463 -2.27 -27.81 -5.22
CA PRO A 463 -1.31 -28.80 -5.73
C PRO A 463 0.16 -28.44 -5.51
N LEU A 464 0.49 -27.15 -5.37
CA LEU A 464 1.81 -26.66 -5.00
C LEU A 464 2.03 -26.81 -3.50
N LEU A 465 1.09 -26.32 -2.69
CA LEU A 465 1.11 -26.41 -1.23
C LEU A 465 1.25 -27.86 -0.77
N ASP A 466 0.59 -28.82 -1.44
CA ASP A 466 0.69 -30.24 -1.10
C ASP A 466 2.04 -30.89 -1.38
N LYS A 467 2.87 -30.30 -2.26
CA LYS A 467 4.26 -30.71 -2.50
C LYS A 467 5.28 -30.01 -1.60
N LEU A 468 4.87 -29.05 -0.77
CA LEU A 468 5.75 -28.41 0.21
C LEU A 468 5.97 -29.30 1.43
N THR A 469 7.20 -29.28 1.97
CA THR A 469 7.51 -29.87 3.28
C THR A 469 6.66 -29.22 4.39
N PRO A 470 6.45 -29.87 5.54
CA PRO A 470 5.71 -29.27 6.65
C PRO A 470 6.26 -27.89 7.06
N GLU A 471 7.58 -27.75 7.09
CA GLU A 471 8.30 -26.53 7.46
C GLU A 471 8.05 -25.42 6.44
N ALA A 472 8.26 -25.70 5.15
CA ALA A 472 8.03 -24.74 4.06
C ALA A 472 6.56 -24.34 3.96
N ARG A 473 5.63 -25.28 4.14
CA ARG A 473 4.19 -25.04 4.12
C ARG A 473 3.75 -24.10 5.25
N ILE A 474 4.27 -24.30 6.47
CA ILE A 474 4.00 -23.40 7.61
C ILE A 474 4.63 -22.02 7.38
N ALA A 475 5.88 -21.97 6.87
CA ALA A 475 6.59 -20.74 6.60
C ALA A 475 5.88 -19.87 5.54
N VAL A 476 5.46 -20.46 4.41
CA VAL A 476 4.68 -19.77 3.36
C VAL A 476 3.32 -19.31 3.89
N LYS A 477 2.56 -20.21 4.54
CA LYS A 477 1.17 -19.90 4.92
C LYS A 477 1.06 -18.84 6.00
N THR A 478 1.93 -18.84 7.02
CA THR A 478 1.85 -17.87 8.13
C THR A 478 3.21 -17.43 8.69
N GLY A 479 4.22 -18.30 8.71
CA GLY A 479 5.47 -18.06 9.44
C GLY A 479 6.28 -16.86 8.94
N ASN A 480 6.38 -16.67 7.62
CA ASN A 480 7.11 -15.55 7.03
C ASN A 480 6.33 -14.23 7.09
N TYR A 481 4.98 -14.28 7.13
CA TYR A 481 4.16 -13.09 7.43
C TYR A 481 4.48 -12.58 8.85
N GLU A 482 4.47 -13.45 9.85
CA GLU A 482 4.86 -13.09 11.22
C GLU A 482 6.27 -12.49 11.28
N ARG A 483 7.23 -13.16 10.63
CA ARG A 483 8.67 -12.81 10.61
C ARG A 483 8.99 -11.48 9.92
N LEU A 484 8.16 -11.04 8.97
CA LEU A 484 8.44 -9.86 8.13
C LEU A 484 7.51 -8.67 8.36
N LEU A 485 6.22 -8.92 8.61
CA LEU A 485 5.21 -7.86 8.80
C LEU A 485 4.91 -7.65 10.28
N VAL A 486 4.55 -8.70 11.02
CA VAL A 486 4.22 -8.58 12.47
C VAL A 486 5.46 -8.15 13.27
N ASP A 487 6.61 -8.77 13.01
CA ASP A 487 7.89 -8.39 13.61
C ASP A 487 8.41 -7.01 13.13
N ALA A 488 7.84 -6.38 12.10
CA ALA A 488 8.17 -4.99 11.73
C ALA A 488 7.48 -3.98 12.65
N ARG A 489 6.23 -4.23 13.06
CA ARG A 489 5.42 -3.35 13.91
C ARG A 489 6.19 -2.69 15.06
N PRO A 490 6.89 -3.42 15.97
CA PRO A 490 7.58 -2.79 17.10
C PRO A 490 8.74 -1.87 16.67
N LYS A 491 9.35 -2.10 15.50
CA LYS A 491 10.42 -1.26 14.94
C LYS A 491 9.87 0.09 14.48
N VAL A 492 8.75 0.08 13.75
CA VAL A 492 8.06 1.30 13.30
C VAL A 492 7.52 2.10 14.49
N ARG A 493 6.96 1.43 15.51
CA ARG A 493 6.49 2.11 16.74
C ARG A 493 7.64 2.72 17.53
N ALA A 494 8.79 2.06 17.63
CA ALA A 494 9.98 2.64 18.24
C ALA A 494 10.50 3.86 17.46
N PHE A 495 10.46 3.81 16.13
CA PHE A 495 10.88 4.92 15.27
C PHE A 495 9.94 6.13 15.42
N GLU A 496 8.63 5.91 15.41
CA GLU A 496 7.64 6.97 15.69
C GLU A 496 7.83 7.58 17.08
N GLN A 497 7.95 6.74 18.12
CA GLN A 497 8.02 7.18 19.51
C GLN A 497 9.31 7.95 19.86
N HIS A 498 10.44 7.57 19.27
CA HIS A 498 11.75 8.11 19.65
C HIS A 498 12.39 9.02 18.58
N VAL A 499 12.00 8.90 17.31
CA VAL A 499 12.59 9.67 16.21
C VAL A 499 11.61 10.70 15.65
N LEU A 500 10.38 10.32 15.30
CA LEU A 500 9.37 11.26 14.73
C LEU A 500 8.66 12.11 15.81
N THR A 501 9.41 12.63 16.77
CA THR A 501 8.87 13.59 17.75
C THR A 501 8.47 14.91 17.04
N PRO A 502 7.56 15.72 17.62
CA PRO A 502 7.20 17.02 17.04
C PRO A 502 8.41 17.92 16.75
N GLU A 503 9.40 17.90 17.64
CA GLU A 503 10.65 18.66 17.51
C GLU A 503 11.49 18.15 16.34
N PHE A 504 11.53 16.84 16.09
CA PHE A 504 12.20 16.28 14.91
C PHE A 504 11.47 16.68 13.62
N VAL A 505 10.14 16.58 13.59
CA VAL A 505 9.35 16.97 12.41
C VAL A 505 9.55 18.45 12.07
N GLU A 506 9.58 19.32 13.09
CA GLU A 506 9.87 20.74 12.92
C GLU A 506 11.33 21.01 12.50
N GLN A 507 12.31 20.51 13.26
CA GLN A 507 13.71 20.93 13.18
C GLN A 507 14.58 20.10 12.22
N ARG A 508 14.15 18.89 11.85
CA ARG A 508 14.90 17.95 10.99
C ARG A 508 14.25 17.72 9.64
N LEU A 509 12.91 17.65 9.56
CA LEU A 509 12.17 17.43 8.30
C LEU A 509 11.69 18.72 7.63
N ARG A 510 11.07 19.62 8.40
CA ARG A 510 10.44 20.85 7.86
C ARG A 510 11.35 22.07 7.84
N ALA A 511 12.39 22.12 8.69
CA ALA A 511 13.34 23.22 8.75
C ALA A 511 14.06 23.46 7.40
N SER A 512 14.55 24.68 7.21
CA SER A 512 15.29 25.13 6.01
C SER A 512 16.81 25.26 6.22
N GLY A 513 17.31 25.15 7.46
CA GLY A 513 18.73 25.32 7.81
C GLY A 513 19.54 24.02 7.93
N ASP A 514 20.74 24.14 8.47
CA ASP A 514 21.77 23.09 8.49
C ASP A 514 21.44 21.87 9.38
N SER A 515 20.36 21.93 10.16
CA SER A 515 19.92 20.85 11.05
C SER A 515 19.22 19.69 10.34
N ARG A 516 18.95 19.77 9.03
CA ARG A 516 18.11 18.79 8.31
C ARG A 516 18.73 17.39 8.21
N VAL A 517 17.87 16.38 8.07
CA VAL A 517 18.26 15.00 7.66
C VAL A 517 18.15 14.81 6.14
N ASN A 518 18.38 15.87 5.37
CA ASN A 518 18.14 15.92 3.92
C ASN A 518 19.41 16.32 3.15
N ALA A 519 19.83 15.51 2.18
CA ALA A 519 20.80 15.88 1.17
C ALA A 519 20.15 16.77 0.09
N GLY A 520 19.72 17.97 0.49
CA GLY A 520 19.00 18.93 -0.36
C GLY A 520 17.49 18.66 -0.43
N PRO A 521 16.91 18.24 -1.58
CA PRO A 521 15.47 18.02 -1.72
C PRO A 521 14.98 16.66 -1.21
N HIS A 522 15.88 15.72 -0.90
CA HIS A 522 15.53 14.36 -0.46
C HIS A 522 16.08 14.05 0.93
N ILE A 523 15.45 13.11 1.64
CA ILE A 523 15.99 12.56 2.90
C ILE A 523 17.29 11.82 2.60
N ASP A 524 18.32 12.03 3.42
CA ASP A 524 19.54 11.23 3.46
C ASP A 524 19.30 10.03 4.42
N PRO A 525 19.25 8.78 3.93
CA PRO A 525 19.02 7.61 4.78
C PRO A 525 20.14 7.36 5.80
N GLY A 526 21.38 7.78 5.52
CA GLY A 526 22.51 7.70 6.44
C GLY A 526 22.36 8.69 7.59
N ALA A 527 22.03 9.95 7.28
CA ALA A 527 21.74 10.97 8.30
C ALA A 527 20.51 10.61 9.14
N LEU A 528 19.46 10.06 8.52
CA LEU A 528 18.27 9.57 9.23
C LEU A 528 18.60 8.40 10.18
N ARG A 529 19.45 7.46 9.73
CA ARG A 529 19.90 6.32 10.54
C ARG A 529 20.72 6.78 11.74
N ALA A 530 21.67 7.70 11.54
CA ALA A 530 22.44 8.29 12.64
C ALA A 530 21.55 9.02 13.66
N ALA A 531 20.52 9.73 13.19
CA ALA A 531 19.55 10.39 14.07
C ALA A 531 18.70 9.39 14.88
N ARG A 532 18.23 8.30 14.24
CA ARG A 532 17.54 7.19 14.90
C ARG A 532 18.41 6.53 15.98
N ASP A 533 19.63 6.16 15.63
CA ASP A 533 20.51 5.40 16.50
C ASP A 533 20.95 6.24 17.72
N ALA A 534 21.16 7.55 17.53
CA ALA A 534 21.36 8.50 18.63
C ALA A 534 20.12 8.64 19.54
N ALA A 535 18.91 8.67 18.97
CA ALA A 535 17.67 8.74 19.74
C ALA A 535 17.41 7.45 20.55
N TYR A 536 17.61 6.28 19.95
CA TYR A 536 17.49 4.99 20.63
C TYR A 536 18.52 4.83 21.75
N ALA A 537 19.77 5.25 21.52
CA ALA A 537 20.80 5.29 22.56
C ALA A 537 20.44 6.25 23.70
N GLY A 538 19.93 7.44 23.40
CA GLY A 538 19.47 8.42 24.40
C GLY A 538 18.26 7.96 25.21
N ALA A 539 17.35 7.19 24.60
CA ALA A 539 16.21 6.57 25.27
C ALA A 539 16.57 5.26 26.01
N GLY A 540 17.73 4.67 25.73
CA GLY A 540 18.18 3.39 26.31
C GLY A 540 17.39 2.19 25.80
N VAL A 541 17.04 2.16 24.51
CA VAL A 541 16.21 1.10 23.88
C VAL A 541 16.93 0.37 22.74
N ASP A 542 16.47 -0.84 22.44
CA ASP A 542 16.83 -1.58 21.23
C ASP A 542 16.02 -1.10 20.00
N VAL A 543 16.28 -1.71 18.84
CA VAL A 543 15.58 -1.42 17.58
C VAL A 543 14.07 -1.76 17.58
N ASN A 544 13.57 -2.37 18.65
CA ASN A 544 12.17 -2.73 18.86
C ASN A 544 11.52 -1.89 19.98
N GLY A 545 12.20 -0.84 20.46
CA GLY A 545 11.72 0.02 21.57
C GLY A 545 11.80 -0.63 22.95
N LYS A 546 12.39 -1.83 23.08
CA LYS A 546 12.55 -2.53 24.36
C LYS A 546 13.73 -1.92 25.10
N ARG A 547 13.54 -1.58 26.38
CA ARG A 547 14.63 -1.06 27.22
C ARG A 547 15.79 -2.04 27.27
N LEU A 548 16.98 -1.55 26.95
CA LEU A 548 18.22 -2.28 27.16
C LEU A 548 18.35 -2.61 28.64
N ALA A 549 18.85 -3.82 28.95
CA ALA A 549 19.15 -4.17 30.33
C ALA A 549 20.17 -3.18 30.89
N ALA A 550 19.81 -2.49 31.98
CA ALA A 550 20.71 -1.53 32.60
C ALA A 550 22.02 -2.24 32.97
N ALA A 551 23.15 -1.68 32.53
CA ALA A 551 24.46 -2.19 32.88
C ALA A 551 24.53 -2.40 34.40
N PRO A 552 24.97 -3.58 34.89
CA PRO A 552 24.86 -3.93 36.30
C PRO A 552 25.57 -2.85 37.12
N ARG A 553 24.79 -2.11 37.93
CA ARG A 553 25.31 -0.98 38.69
C ARG A 553 26.54 -1.46 39.48
N PRO A 554 27.70 -0.78 39.37
CA PRO A 554 28.87 -1.16 40.14
C PRO A 554 28.46 -1.16 41.61
N LYS A 555 28.75 -2.26 42.32
CA LYS A 555 28.30 -2.47 43.70
C LYS A 555 28.68 -1.24 44.53
N GLU A 556 27.67 -0.55 45.07
CA GLU A 556 27.91 0.65 45.87
C GLU A 556 28.85 0.30 47.03
N THR A 557 29.97 1.02 47.12
CA THR A 557 30.92 0.82 48.21
C THR A 557 30.25 1.15 49.54
N PRO A 558 30.67 0.56 50.68
CA PRO A 558 30.11 0.89 51.99
C PRO A 558 30.13 2.39 52.31
N ALA A 559 31.08 3.14 51.75
CA ALA A 559 31.14 4.60 51.86
C ALA A 559 30.01 5.31 51.08
N GLN A 560 29.69 4.85 49.86
CA GLN A 560 28.58 5.39 49.06
C GLN A 560 27.22 5.08 49.70
N VAL A 561 27.03 3.85 50.18
CA VAL A 561 25.80 3.46 50.91
C VAL A 561 25.65 4.30 52.18
N LYS A 562 26.72 4.50 52.96
CA LYS A 562 26.71 5.37 54.14
C LYS A 562 26.33 6.82 53.79
N ALA A 563 26.97 7.41 52.77
CA ALA A 563 26.65 8.77 52.35
C ALA A 563 25.20 8.93 51.86
N HIS A 564 24.64 7.90 51.23
CA HIS A 564 23.23 7.88 50.82
C HIS A 564 22.29 7.86 52.04
N LEU A 565 22.58 7.01 53.05
CA LEU A 565 21.81 6.93 54.29
C LEU A 565 21.89 8.24 55.10
N GLU A 566 23.07 8.87 55.19
CA GLU A 566 23.24 10.18 55.85
C GLU A 566 22.43 11.28 55.13
N LYS A 567 22.36 11.24 53.80
CA LYS A 567 21.55 12.18 53.00
C LYS A 567 20.04 11.96 53.19
N ILE A 568 19.57 10.72 53.25
CA ILE A 568 18.17 10.38 53.59
C ILE A 568 17.83 10.88 54.99
N LYS A 569 18.72 10.62 55.97
CA LYS A 569 18.51 11.08 57.36
C LYS A 569 18.39 12.60 57.43
N ALA A 570 19.30 13.36 56.80
CA ALA A 570 19.23 14.82 56.77
C ALA A 570 17.91 15.35 56.16
N GLN A 571 17.36 14.67 55.14
CA GLN A 571 16.05 15.01 54.57
C GLN A 571 14.89 14.68 55.51
N GLN A 572 14.97 13.60 56.29
CA GLN A 572 13.98 13.26 57.32
C GLN A 572 14.01 14.24 58.49
N ASP A 573 15.21 14.54 59.02
CA ASP A 573 15.42 15.49 60.12
C ASP A 573 14.89 16.89 59.75
N ALA A 574 15.18 17.37 58.53
CA ALA A 574 14.64 18.64 58.01
C ALA A 574 13.09 18.64 57.91
N ARG A 575 12.48 17.50 57.55
CA ARG A 575 11.02 17.35 57.45
C ARG A 575 10.34 17.33 58.82
N VAL A 576 10.99 16.76 59.84
CA VAL A 576 10.54 16.81 61.25
C VAL A 576 10.68 18.23 61.82
N ALA A 577 11.78 18.92 61.52
CA ALA A 577 11.97 20.32 61.90
C ALA A 577 10.91 21.25 61.29
N ALA A 578 10.53 21.03 60.02
CA ALA A 578 9.44 21.77 59.38
C ALA A 578 8.09 21.55 60.08
N LEU A 579 7.73 20.28 60.36
CA LEU A 579 6.47 19.94 61.03
C LEU A 579 6.37 20.56 62.44
N THR A 580 7.43 20.48 63.23
CA THR A 580 7.48 21.03 64.60
C THR A 580 7.52 22.57 64.65
N ALA A 581 7.92 23.24 63.56
CA ALA A 581 7.80 24.69 63.44
C ALA A 581 6.34 25.17 63.21
N THR A 582 5.51 24.38 62.53
CA THR A 582 4.08 24.69 62.31
C THR A 582 3.29 24.73 63.62
N ASP A 583 3.51 23.76 64.50
CA ASP A 583 2.70 23.55 65.71
C ASP A 583 2.91 24.63 66.79
N LYS A 584 4.00 25.42 66.70
CA LYS A 584 4.21 26.57 67.59
C LYS A 584 3.42 27.83 67.21
N LYS A 585 2.72 27.84 66.07
CA LYS A 585 1.93 29.01 65.59
C LYS A 585 0.42 28.89 65.85
N SER A 586 -0.06 27.81 66.47
CA SER A 586 -1.48 27.40 66.51
C SER A 586 -2.21 27.64 67.85
N ARG A 587 -1.64 28.39 68.81
CA ARG A 587 -2.31 28.70 70.11
C ARG A 587 -3.12 30.02 70.07
N PRO A 588 -4.46 29.99 70.11
CA PRO A 588 -5.28 31.21 70.07
C PRO A 588 -5.49 31.83 71.47
N SER A 589 -5.27 33.14 71.59
CA SER A 589 -5.57 33.91 72.79
C SER A 589 -6.98 34.55 72.73
N ARG A 590 -7.99 33.91 73.35
CA ARG A 590 -9.31 34.52 73.60
C ARG A 590 -9.85 34.15 74.97
N LEU A 591 -9.82 35.11 75.91
CA LEU A 591 -10.61 35.09 77.14
C LEU A 591 -10.67 36.49 77.77
N ARG A 592 -11.81 36.84 78.37
CA ARG A 592 -12.14 38.10 79.08
C ARG A 592 -12.17 39.39 78.24
N ARG A 593 -13.38 39.81 77.82
CA ARG A 593 -14.15 40.90 78.46
C ARG A 593 -15.46 41.19 77.70
N MET A 594 -16.60 40.77 78.26
CA MET A 594 -17.92 41.39 78.06
C MET A 594 -18.81 41.01 79.26
N PHE A 595 -19.12 41.97 80.12
CA PHE A 595 -20.23 41.99 81.07
C PHE A 595 -20.25 43.35 81.80
N GLY A 596 -21.43 43.96 81.94
CA GLY A 596 -21.72 44.98 82.96
C GLY A 596 -21.80 46.44 82.52
N ALA A 597 -23.03 46.89 82.23
CA ALA A 597 -23.59 48.25 82.42
C ALA A 597 -22.94 49.47 81.70
N THR A 598 -23.65 50.57 81.47
CA THR A 598 -25.08 50.90 81.70
C THR A 598 -25.79 51.19 80.39
#